data_AF-A0A526YW90-F1
#
_entry.id   AF-A0A526YW90-F1
#
_cell.length_a   1.000
_cell.length_b   1.000
_cell.length_c   1.000
_cell.angle_alpha   90.00
_cell.angle_beta   90.00
_cell.angle_gamma   90.00
#
_symmetry.space_group_name_H-M   'P 1'
#
loop_
_entity.id
_entity.type
_entity.pdbx_description
1 polymer ?
#
loop_
_entity_poly.entity_id
_entity_poly.type
_entity_poly.pdbx_seq_one_letter_code
_entity_poly.pdbx_strand_id
1 'polypeptide(L)'
;MRTDDLIKALDADARSTAMPLGSAWWIGAGAATLIAAVVFWLAIGPRTDIATAMYTTRFVAKFVFTMALAVSAFTLIRALSTPGAATGRAAALMIAAPL
;
A
#
# COMPACT_ATOMS: atom_id res chain seq x y z
N MET A 1 22.70 -17.30 -31.65
CA MET A 1 22.81 -16.57 -30.37
C MET A 1 23.44 -17.53 -29.36
N ARG A 2 24.48 -17.11 -28.62
CA ARG A 2 25.17 -17.97 -27.65
C ARG A 2 24.54 -17.82 -26.27
N THR A 3 24.35 -18.94 -25.59
CA THR A 3 23.75 -19.01 -24.25
C THR A 3 24.52 -18.16 -23.24
N ASP A 4 25.84 -18.02 -23.43
CA ASP A 4 26.71 -17.19 -22.59
C ASP A 4 26.35 -15.69 -22.68
N ASP A 5 25.94 -15.22 -23.86
CA ASP A 5 25.50 -13.83 -24.04
C ASP A 5 24.17 -13.57 -23.32
N LEU A 6 23.28 -14.57 -23.30
CA LEU A 6 22.01 -14.54 -22.55
C LEU A 6 22.24 -14.48 -21.04
N ILE A 7 23.15 -15.32 -20.52
CA ILE A 7 23.49 -15.33 -19.09
C ILE A 7 24.12 -14.00 -18.70
N LYS A 8 25.04 -13.47 -19.51
CA LYS A 8 25.72 -12.20 -19.24
C LYS A 8 24.77 -11.00 -19.29
N ALA A 9 23.78 -11.03 -20.20
CA ALA A 9 22.73 -10.01 -20.26
C ALA A 9 21.79 -10.09 -19.04
N LEU A 10 21.36 -11.29 -18.64
CA LEU A 10 20.54 -11.51 -17.44
C LEU A 10 21.25 -11.09 -16.15
N ASP A 11 22.54 -11.37 -16.06
CA ASP A 11 23.37 -11.05 -14.89
C ASP A 11 23.70 -9.55 -14.81
N ALA A 12 23.85 -8.87 -15.94
CA ALA A 12 23.96 -7.41 -16.00
C ALA A 12 22.65 -6.71 -15.62
N ASP A 13 21.50 -7.24 -16.08
CA ASP A 13 20.18 -6.73 -15.72
C ASP A 13 19.84 -6.97 -14.24
N ALA A 14 20.18 -8.16 -13.73
CA ALA A 14 20.03 -8.51 -12.32
C ALA A 14 20.88 -7.62 -11.41
N ARG A 15 22.09 -7.22 -11.84
CA ARG A 15 22.97 -6.29 -11.10
C ARG A 15 22.54 -4.83 -11.19
N SER A 16 21.79 -4.45 -12.21
CA SER A 16 21.16 -3.14 -12.34
C SER A 16 19.87 -3.05 -11.52
N THR A 17 19.81 -3.72 -10.35
CA THR A 17 18.59 -3.79 -9.55
C THR A 17 18.23 -2.40 -9.07
N ALA A 18 17.28 -1.78 -9.77
CA ALA A 18 16.45 -0.72 -9.25
C ALA A 18 15.95 -1.12 -7.86
N MET A 19 15.83 -0.12 -6.97
CA MET A 19 15.53 -0.26 -5.55
C MET A 19 14.57 -1.43 -5.26
N PRO A 20 14.91 -2.37 -4.36
CA PRO A 20 14.10 -3.57 -4.14
C PRO A 20 12.67 -3.19 -3.82
N LEU A 21 11.71 -3.85 -4.49
CA LEU A 21 10.28 -3.52 -4.45
C LEU A 21 9.74 -3.38 -3.02
N GLY A 22 10.23 -4.21 -2.09
CA GLY A 22 9.88 -4.10 -0.67
C GLY A 22 10.26 -2.77 -0.03
N SER A 23 11.45 -2.24 -0.34
CA SER A 23 11.89 -0.92 0.15
C SER A 23 11.11 0.21 -0.51
N ALA A 24 10.83 0.11 -1.81
CA ALA A 24 10.01 1.07 -2.53
C ALA A 24 8.59 1.18 -1.94
N TRP A 25 7.98 0.07 -1.55
CA TRP A 25 6.68 0.06 -0.87
C TRP A 25 6.70 0.79 0.47
N TRP A 26 7.70 0.55 1.32
CA TRP A 26 7.79 1.21 2.63
C TRP A 26 8.09 2.71 2.52
N ILE A 27 9.00 3.09 1.63
CA ILE A 27 9.32 4.49 1.36
C ILE A 27 8.09 5.20 0.79
N GLY A 28 7.43 4.59 -0.19
CA GLY A 28 6.21 5.13 -0.80
C GLY A 28 5.07 5.30 0.21
N ALA A 29 4.82 4.29 1.04
CA ALA A 29 3.81 4.37 2.10
C ALA A 29 4.14 5.47 3.12
N GLY A 30 5.39 5.54 3.59
CA GLY A 30 5.83 6.57 4.54
C GLY A 30 5.72 7.98 3.97
N ALA A 31 6.17 8.18 2.72
CA ALA A 31 6.06 9.46 2.02
C ALA A 31 4.59 9.87 1.82
N ALA A 32 3.74 8.94 1.38
CA ALA A 32 2.31 9.19 1.21
C ALA A 32 1.63 9.57 2.54
N THR A 33 1.94 8.87 3.64
CA THR A 33 1.42 9.21 4.97
C THR A 33 1.87 10.60 5.42
N LEU A 34 3.15 10.95 5.23
CA LEU A 34 3.67 12.28 5.58
C LEU A 34 2.98 13.38 4.77
N ILE A 35 2.88 13.22 3.45
CA ILE A 35 2.21 14.18 2.57
C ILE A 35 0.74 14.33 2.98
N ALA A 36 0.03 13.22 3.20
CA ALA A 36 -1.37 13.25 3.64
C ALA A 36 -1.54 13.95 4.99
N ALA A 37 -0.64 13.72 5.95
CA ALA A 37 -0.67 14.38 7.25
C ALA A 37 -0.45 15.90 7.14
N VAL A 38 0.52 16.33 6.33
CA VAL A 38 0.78 17.77 6.07
C VAL A 38 -0.44 18.42 5.43
N VAL A 39 -1.00 17.80 4.39
CA VAL A 39 -2.20 18.31 3.71
C VAL A 39 -3.39 18.37 4.66
N PHE A 40 -3.61 17.33 5.48
CA PHE A 40 -4.67 17.32 6.47
C PHE A 40 -4.55 18.48 7.45
N TRP A 41 -3.35 18.73 7.97
CA TRP A 41 -3.11 19.82 8.91
C TRP A 41 -3.31 21.20 8.28
N LEU A 42 -2.90 21.39 7.02
CA LEU A 42 -3.02 22.67 6.33
C LEU A 42 -4.46 22.95 5.85
N ALA A 43 -5.19 21.92 5.41
CA ALA A 43 -6.50 22.09 4.79
C ALA A 43 -7.67 21.97 5.75
N ILE A 44 -7.56 21.11 6.77
CA ILE A 44 -8.69 20.73 7.65
C ILE A 44 -8.37 21.03 9.11
N GLY A 45 -7.18 20.63 9.56
CA GLY A 45 -6.74 20.75 10.97
C GLY A 45 -7.43 19.75 11.92
N PRO A 46 -6.90 19.56 13.13
CA PRO A 46 -7.47 18.68 14.13
C PRO A 46 -8.80 19.26 14.65
N ARG A 47 -9.82 18.40 14.71
CA ARG A 47 -11.14 18.77 15.19
C ARG A 47 -11.13 18.86 16.73
N THR A 48 -11.69 19.94 17.28
CA THR A 48 -11.64 20.22 18.73
C THR A 48 -12.46 19.26 19.59
N ASP A 49 -13.49 18.63 19.02
CA ASP A 49 -14.36 17.66 19.69
C ASP A 49 -14.03 16.19 19.38
N ILE A 50 -12.77 15.87 18.99
CA ILE A 50 -12.36 14.48 18.73
C ILE A 50 -12.64 13.56 19.93
N ALA A 51 -12.34 14.01 21.15
CA ALA A 51 -12.49 13.19 22.36
C ALA A 51 -13.94 12.72 22.57
N THR A 52 -14.92 13.61 22.35
CA THR A 52 -16.34 13.27 22.43
C THR A 52 -16.82 12.50 21.20
N ALA A 53 -16.34 12.84 20.00
CA ALA A 53 -16.70 12.15 18.76
C ALA A 53 -16.28 10.67 18.75
N MET A 54 -15.17 10.31 19.40
CA MET A 54 -14.68 8.93 19.52
C MET A 54 -15.67 7.96 20.15
N TYR A 55 -16.58 8.45 21.00
CA TYR A 55 -17.63 7.61 21.59
C TYR A 55 -18.83 7.39 20.66
N THR A 56 -18.82 7.97 19.45
CA THR A 56 -19.90 7.79 18.48
C THR A 56 -19.54 6.71 17.46
N THR A 57 -20.43 5.73 17.30
CA THR A 57 -20.22 4.61 16.35
C THR A 57 -19.96 5.11 14.94
N ARG A 58 -20.65 6.16 14.50
CA ARG A 58 -20.50 6.74 13.15
C ARG A 58 -19.12 7.34 12.92
N PHE A 59 -18.48 7.89 13.94
CA PHE A 59 -17.13 8.44 13.79
C PHE A 59 -16.10 7.33 13.65
N VAL A 60 -16.13 6.34 14.56
CA VAL A 60 -15.22 5.19 14.54
C VAL A 60 -15.40 4.35 13.27
N ALA A 61 -16.65 4.16 12.82
CA ALA A 61 -16.96 3.42 11.61
C ALA A 61 -16.26 3.96 10.37
N LYS A 62 -16.04 5.28 10.27
CA LYS A 62 -15.30 5.88 9.15
C LYS A 62 -13.88 5.32 9.08
N PHE A 63 -13.16 5.32 10.20
CA PHE A 63 -11.79 4.80 10.25
C PHE A 63 -11.75 3.30 9.97
N VAL A 64 -12.67 2.53 10.56
CA VAL A 64 -12.74 1.07 10.31
C VAL A 64 -12.99 0.79 8.83
N PHE A 65 -13.94 1.48 8.22
CA PHE A 65 -14.28 1.35 6.80
C PHE A 65 -13.09 1.70 5.91
N THR A 66 -12.47 2.87 6.12
CA THR A 66 -11.34 3.30 5.30
C THR A 66 -10.13 2.40 5.48
N MET A 67 -9.86 1.91 6.70
CA MET A 67 -8.72 1.04 6.98
C MET A 67 -8.95 -0.38 6.44
N ALA A 68 -10.16 -0.92 6.51
CA ALA A 68 -10.51 -2.18 5.89
C ALA A 68 -10.34 -2.13 4.36
N LEU A 69 -10.80 -1.05 3.73
CA LEU A 69 -10.59 -0.80 2.31
C LEU A 69 -9.11 -0.67 1.96
N ALA A 70 -8.36 0.14 2.72
CA ALA A 70 -6.94 0.34 2.48
C ALA A 70 -6.17 -0.98 2.58
N VAL A 71 -6.34 -1.74 3.66
CA VAL A 71 -5.62 -3.01 3.87
C VAL A 71 -5.94 -4.02 2.78
N SER A 72 -7.22 -4.20 2.46
CA SER A 72 -7.63 -5.15 1.41
C SER A 72 -7.10 -4.73 0.03
N ALA A 73 -7.18 -3.44 -0.34
CA ALA A 73 -6.69 -2.93 -1.62
C ALA A 73 -5.16 -3.02 -1.73
N PHE A 74 -4.43 -2.53 -0.73
CA PHE A 74 -2.98 -2.52 -0.77
C PHE A 74 -2.38 -3.93 -0.73
N THR A 75 -2.98 -4.88 -0.01
CA THR A 75 -2.53 -6.27 -0.02
C THR A 75 -2.69 -6.91 -1.40
N LEU A 76 -3.81 -6.64 -2.09
CA LEU A 76 -4.03 -7.11 -3.45
C LEU A 76 -3.08 -6.46 -4.46
N ILE A 77 -2.92 -5.14 -4.43
CA ILE A 77 -2.01 -4.41 -5.33
C ILE A 77 -0.56 -4.90 -5.14
N ARG A 78 -0.13 -5.10 -3.89
CA ARG A 78 1.20 -5.65 -3.60
C ARG A 78 1.39 -7.05 -4.17
N ALA A 79 0.40 -7.93 -4.03
CA ALA A 79 0.44 -9.27 -4.60
C ALA A 79 0.51 -9.23 -6.14
N LEU A 80 -0.29 -8.36 -6.78
CA LEU A 80 -0.30 -8.17 -8.24
C LEU A 80 0.98 -7.54 -8.78
N SER A 81 1.72 -6.80 -7.95
CA SER A 81 3.00 -6.17 -8.34
C SER A 81 4.15 -7.19 -8.47
N THR A 82 3.97 -8.43 -8.04
CA THR A 82 5.01 -9.48 -8.08
C THR A 82 4.64 -10.54 -9.12
N PRO A 83 5.42 -10.70 -10.21
CA PRO A 83 5.17 -11.72 -11.22
C PRO A 83 5.13 -13.13 -10.60
N GLY A 84 4.08 -13.90 -10.89
CA GLY A 84 3.92 -15.28 -10.41
C GLY A 84 3.47 -15.43 -8.94
N ALA A 85 3.16 -14.34 -8.24
CA ALA A 85 2.66 -14.43 -6.88
C ALA A 85 1.23 -15.03 -6.82
N ALA A 86 0.97 -15.84 -5.80
CA ALA A 86 -0.35 -16.42 -5.56
C ALA A 86 -1.33 -15.34 -5.05
N THR A 87 -2.20 -14.84 -5.92
CA THR A 87 -3.12 -13.73 -5.61
C THR A 87 -4.44 -14.17 -4.95
N GLY A 88 -4.76 -15.47 -4.93
CA GLY A 88 -6.07 -15.96 -4.48
C GLY A 88 -6.48 -15.54 -3.07
N ARG A 89 -5.55 -15.58 -2.09
CA ARG A 89 -5.81 -15.08 -0.72
C ARG A 89 -5.98 -13.57 -0.65
N ALA A 90 -5.18 -12.82 -1.41
CA ALA A 90 -5.28 -11.37 -1.46
C ALA A 90 -6.57 -10.91 -2.15
N ALA A 91 -7.03 -11.64 -3.17
CA ALA A 91 -8.32 -11.43 -3.81
C ALA A 91 -9.48 -11.75 -2.86
N ALA A 92 -9.38 -12.80 -2.05
CA ALA A 92 -10.40 -13.11 -1.04
C ALA A 92 -10.57 -11.99 0.01
N LEU A 93 -9.50 -11.25 0.34
CA LEU A 93 -9.59 -10.09 1.24
C LEU A 93 -10.48 -8.96 0.68
N MET A 94 -10.70 -8.88 -0.63
CA MET A 94 -11.65 -7.93 -1.23
C MET A 94 -13.10 -8.20 -0.82
N ILE A 95 -13.45 -9.41 -0.36
CA ILE A 95 -14.81 -9.70 0.14
C ILE A 95 -15.07 -8.88 1.43
N ALA A 96 -14.03 -8.61 2.20
CA ALA A 96 -14.11 -7.73 3.37
C ALA A 96 -13.97 -6.24 3.02
N ALA A 97 -13.68 -5.90 1.77
CA ALA A 97 -13.64 -4.52 1.33
C ALA A 97 -15.06 -3.96 1.36
N PRO A 98 -15.28 -2.84 2.06
CA PRO A 98 -16.61 -2.29 2.15
C PRO A 98 -16.98 -1.57 0.84
N LEU A 99 -18.24 -1.71 0.41
CA LEU A 99 -18.81 -1.16 -0.84
C LEU A 99 -19.55 0.17 -0.60
#